data_AF-A0A521PNB1-F1
#
_entry.id   AF-A0A521PNB1-F1
#
_cell.length_a   1.000
_cell.length_b   1.000
_cell.length_c   1.000
_cell.angle_alpha   90.00
_cell.angle_beta   90.00
_cell.angle_gamma   90.00
#
_symmetry.space_group_name_H-M   'P 1'
#
loop_
_entity.id
_entity.type
_entity.pdbx_description
1 polymer ?
#
loop_
_entity_poly.entity_id
_entity_poly.type
_entity_poly.pdbx_seq_one_letter_code
_entity_poly.pdbx_strand_id
1 'polypeptide(L)'
;MGDPLRFRDDPAPDEPGVSLDAFLNQKDATSVLLEAGDDVRALLPELGRVRLVEIDFPRFRDGRGFSSASILREAGYTGEIRAIGDVLIDLVFFMRRC
;
A
#
# COMPACT_ATOMS: atom_id res chain seq x y z
N MET A 1 -19.08 2.74 11.63
CA MET A 1 -17.62 2.78 11.54
C MET A 1 -17.19 1.32 11.54
N GLY A 2 -17.07 0.72 10.35
CA GLY A 2 -16.78 -0.70 10.21
C GLY A 2 -15.28 -0.91 10.31
N ASP A 3 -14.86 -1.92 11.08
CA ASP A 3 -13.46 -2.31 11.15
C ASP A 3 -12.90 -2.55 9.74
N PRO A 4 -11.72 -2.00 9.41
CA PRO A 4 -11.09 -2.27 8.12
C PRO A 4 -10.86 -3.78 8.00
N LEU A 5 -11.24 -4.35 6.84
CA LEU A 5 -10.98 -5.75 6.53
C LEU A 5 -9.47 -6.01 6.55
N ARG A 6 -8.98 -6.58 7.66
CA ARG A 6 -7.57 -6.88 7.87
C ARG A 6 -7.35 -8.38 7.83
N PHE A 7 -6.39 -8.81 7.03
CA PHE A 7 -6.06 -10.22 6.80
C PHE A 7 -4.79 -10.67 7.56
N ARG A 8 -4.27 -9.85 8.48
CA ARG A 8 -3.05 -10.12 9.26
C ARG A 8 -3.35 -10.15 10.76
N ASP A 9 -2.68 -11.06 11.47
CA ASP A 9 -2.76 -11.22 12.93
C ASP A 9 -1.66 -10.45 13.69
N ASP A 10 -0.66 -9.89 13.00
CA ASP A 10 0.42 -9.08 13.58
C ASP A 10 -0.10 -7.74 14.14
N PRO A 11 0.61 -7.01 15.03
CA PRO A 11 0.20 -5.65 15.41
C PRO A 11 0.12 -4.71 14.20
N ALA A 12 -0.95 -3.90 14.13
CA ALA A 12 -1.13 -2.94 13.05
C ALA A 12 -0.15 -1.78 13.21
N PRO A 13 0.46 -1.28 12.11
CA PRO A 13 1.17 -0.02 12.15
C PRO A 13 0.17 1.11 12.46
N ASP A 14 0.38 1.82 13.57
CA ASP A 14 -0.48 2.92 14.02
C ASP A 14 -0.18 4.25 13.33
N GLU A 15 0.90 4.32 12.53
CA GLU A 15 1.33 5.52 11.84
C GLU A 15 0.70 5.62 10.44
N PRO A 16 -0.01 6.74 10.11
CA PRO A 16 -0.52 6.97 8.77
C PRO A 16 0.62 7.09 7.75
N GLY A 17 0.39 6.63 6.53
CA GLY A 17 1.35 6.76 5.44
C GLY A 17 1.61 8.23 5.10
N VAL A 18 2.89 8.58 4.92
CA VAL A 18 3.29 9.83 4.28
C VAL A 18 3.37 9.63 2.77
N SER A 19 3.20 10.68 1.97
CA SER A 19 3.31 10.56 0.50
C SER A 19 4.65 9.95 0.07
N LEU A 20 4.69 9.32 -1.11
CA LEU A 20 5.91 8.72 -1.64
C LEU A 20 7.09 9.70 -1.65
N ASP A 21 6.87 10.93 -2.12
CA ASP A 21 7.92 11.97 -2.14
C ASP A 21 8.43 12.29 -0.72
N ALA A 22 7.53 12.48 0.25
CA ALA A 22 7.92 12.73 1.64
C ALA A 22 8.68 11.53 2.22
N PHE A 23 8.23 10.30 1.95
CA PHE A 23 8.88 9.08 2.40
C PHE A 23 10.32 8.93 1.86
N LEU A 24 10.56 9.34 0.61
CA LEU A 24 11.90 9.32 0.01
C LEU A 24 12.80 10.43 0.59
N ASN A 25 12.21 11.55 1.00
CA ASN A 25 12.91 12.69 1.58
C ASN A 25 13.17 12.57 3.10
N GLN A 26 12.47 11.68 3.82
CA GLN A 26 12.62 11.47 5.26
C GLN A 26 12.86 10.00 5.65
N LYS A 27 13.70 9.76 6.67
CA LYS A 27 14.05 8.39 7.10
C LYS A 27 13.22 7.87 8.28
N ASP A 28 12.48 8.75 8.95
CA ASP A 28 11.76 8.40 10.18
C ASP A 28 10.39 7.77 9.91
N ALA A 29 9.86 7.89 8.69
CA ALA A 29 8.61 7.25 8.31
C ALA A 29 8.78 5.75 8.06
N THR A 30 7.83 4.97 8.57
CA THR A 30 7.73 3.52 8.34
C THR A 30 6.50 3.12 7.51
N SER A 31 5.58 4.05 7.28
CA SER A 31 4.39 3.90 6.44
C SER A 31 4.46 4.84 5.24
N VAL A 32 4.04 4.37 4.06
CA VAL A 32 3.99 5.18 2.84
C VAL A 32 2.62 5.11 2.18
N LEU A 33 2.15 6.25 1.71
CA LEU A 33 0.94 6.42 0.89
C LEU A 33 1.35 6.57 -0.57
N LEU A 34 0.88 5.63 -1.41
CA LEU A 34 1.00 5.67 -2.85
C LEU A 34 -0.27 6.26 -3.45
N GLU A 35 -0.12 7.42 -4.10
CA GLU A 35 -1.20 8.10 -4.80
C GLU A 35 -1.37 7.57 -6.23
N ALA A 36 -2.51 7.88 -6.85
CA ALA A 36 -2.80 7.48 -8.22
C ALA A 36 -1.84 8.17 -9.20
N GLY A 37 -0.83 7.44 -9.68
CA GLY A 37 0.17 7.94 -10.63
C GLY A 37 1.60 7.86 -10.11
N ASP A 38 1.78 7.53 -8.83
CA ASP A 38 3.10 7.27 -8.26
C ASP A 38 3.78 6.07 -8.93
N ASP A 39 5.08 6.20 -9.19
CA ASP A 39 5.90 5.07 -9.61
C ASP A 39 6.39 4.31 -8.37
N VAL A 40 5.68 3.23 -8.04
CA VAL A 40 6.02 2.31 -6.95
C VAL A 40 7.46 1.77 -7.04
N ARG A 41 8.08 1.78 -8.23
CA ARG A 41 9.46 1.32 -8.40
C ARG A 41 10.46 2.18 -7.61
N ALA A 42 10.14 3.45 -7.38
CA ALA A 42 10.95 4.34 -6.56
C ALA A 42 11.02 3.89 -5.09
N LEU A 43 10.03 3.11 -4.61
CA LEU A 43 9.99 2.58 -3.25
C LEU A 43 10.82 1.30 -3.08
N LEU A 44 11.16 0.59 -4.16
CA LEU A 44 11.84 -0.71 -4.10
C LEU A 44 13.16 -0.72 -3.31
N PRO A 45 14.04 0.30 -3.43
CA PRO A 45 15.28 0.36 -2.65
C PRO A 45 15.05 0.47 -1.14
N GLU A 46 13.88 0.97 -0.72
CA GLU A 46 13.56 1.32 0.65
C GLU A 46 12.65 0.28 1.34
N LEU A 47 12.26 -0.79 0.66
CA LEU A 47 11.31 -1.80 1.17
C LEU A 47 11.70 -2.40 2.52
N GLY A 48 12.99 -2.45 2.84
CA GLY A 48 13.49 -3.01 4.10
C GLY A 48 13.01 -2.28 5.36
N ARG A 49 12.68 -0.99 5.25
CA ARG A 49 12.16 -0.18 6.37
C ARG A 49 10.65 0.03 6.33
N VAL A 50 10.01 -0.24 5.19
CA VAL A 50 8.57 -0.06 5.02
C VAL A 50 7.84 -1.15 5.81
N ARG A 51 6.91 -0.75 6.68
CA ARG A 51 6.03 -1.63 7.46
C ARG A 51 4.62 -1.68 6.88
N LEU A 52 4.16 -0.56 6.33
CA LEU A 52 2.85 -0.40 5.73
C LEU A 52 2.96 0.36 4.41
N VAL A 53 2.29 -0.16 3.38
CA VAL A 53 2.02 0.57 2.13
C VAL A 53 0.53 0.78 2.01
N GLU A 54 0.11 2.03 2.01
CA GLU A 54 -1.27 2.43 1.72
C GLU A 54 -1.35 2.80 0.24
N ILE A 55 -2.31 2.23 -0.49
CA ILE A 55 -2.53 2.51 -1.91
C ILE A 55 -3.86 3.23 -2.01
N ASP A 56 -3.84 4.48 -2.49
CA ASP A 56 -5.04 5.28 -2.68
C ASP A 56 -5.76 4.90 -3.98
N PHE A 57 -7.07 4.69 -3.85
CA PHE A 57 -8.00 4.45 -4.95
C PHE A 57 -9.01 5.62 -5.02
N PRO A 58 -8.61 6.79 -5.56
CA PRO A 58 -9.44 7.99 -5.55
C PRO A 58 -10.63 7.92 -6.51
N ARG A 59 -10.61 7.02 -7.51
CA ARG A 59 -11.76 6.74 -8.38
C ARG A 59 -11.84 5.27 -8.78
N PHE A 60 -13.07 4.78 -8.83
CA PHE A 60 -13.47 3.49 -9.40
C PHE A 60 -12.84 3.27 -10.80
N ARG A 61 -12.09 2.17 -10.99
CA ARG A 61 -11.42 1.70 -12.24
C ARG A 61 -10.00 2.21 -12.51
N ASP A 62 -9.33 2.87 -11.57
CA ASP A 62 -7.91 3.12 -11.75
C ASP A 62 -7.10 1.83 -11.48
N GLY A 63 -6.91 1.01 -12.51
CA GLY A 63 -6.21 -0.27 -12.42
C GLY A 63 -4.75 -0.18 -11.93
N ARG A 64 -4.21 1.04 -11.82
CA ARG A 64 -2.83 1.29 -11.37
C ARG A 64 -2.58 0.84 -9.93
N GLY A 65 -3.55 0.97 -9.03
CA GLY A 65 -3.37 0.55 -7.64
C GLY A 65 -3.16 -0.97 -7.49
N PHE A 66 -3.81 -1.79 -8.32
CA PHE A 66 -3.56 -3.24 -8.36
C PHE A 66 -2.18 -3.55 -8.90
N SER A 67 -1.74 -2.87 -9.95
CA SER A 67 -0.38 -3.02 -10.49
C SER A 67 0.68 -2.68 -9.44
N SER A 68 0.48 -1.61 -8.65
CA SER A 68 1.40 -1.25 -7.58
C SER A 68 1.51 -2.34 -6.51
N ALA A 69 0.38 -2.92 -6.08
CA ALA A 69 0.37 -4.04 -5.14
C ALA A 69 1.09 -5.28 -5.71
N SER A 70 0.86 -5.61 -6.97
CA SER A 70 1.53 -6.73 -7.65
C SER A 70 3.05 -6.53 -7.73
N ILE A 71 3.51 -5.33 -8.13
CA ILE A 71 4.94 -5.01 -8.22
C ILE A 71 5.63 -5.16 -6.86
N LEU A 72 4.97 -4.71 -5.77
CA LEU A 72 5.50 -4.86 -4.42
C LEU A 72 5.67 -6.33 -4.04
N ARG A 73 4.67 -7.17 -4.33
CA ARG A 73 4.72 -8.61 -4.06
C ARG A 73 5.79 -9.31 -4.89
N GLU A 74 5.90 -9.00 -6.17
CA GLU A 74 6.95 -9.52 -7.06
C GLU A 74 8.35 -9.10 -6.62
N ALA A 75 8.50 -7.90 -6.06
CA ALA A 75 9.75 -7.42 -5.47
C ALA A 75 10.05 -8.03 -4.08
N GLY A 76 9.19 -8.91 -3.56
CA GLY A 76 9.39 -9.60 -2.28
C GLY A 76 8.95 -8.79 -1.06
N TYR A 77 8.13 -7.76 -1.21
CA TYR A 77 7.58 -7.02 -0.07
C TYR A 77 6.63 -7.90 0.75
N THR A 78 7.00 -8.12 2.01
CA THR A 78 6.25 -8.96 2.96
C THR A 78 5.43 -8.16 3.98
N GLY A 79 5.55 -6.83 3.97
CA GLY A 79 4.83 -5.96 4.89
C GLY A 79 3.33 -5.87 4.58
N GLU A 80 2.63 -5.03 5.35
CA GLU A 80 1.20 -4.80 5.17
C GLU A 80 0.98 -3.93 3.92
N ILE A 81 0.02 -4.33 3.08
CA ILE A 81 -0.50 -3.51 1.98
C ILE A 81 -1.96 -3.24 2.31
N ARG A 82 -2.35 -1.98 2.34
CA ARG A 82 -3.69 -1.52 2.65
C ARG A 82 -4.22 -0.73 1.46
N ALA A 83 -5.39 -1.10 0.97
CA ALA A 83 -6.11 -0.30 0.00
C ALA A 83 -6.98 0.72 0.75
N ILE A 84 -6.86 2.00 0.41
CA ILE A 84 -7.66 3.09 0.98
C ILE A 84 -8.47 3.79 -0.12
N GLY A 85 -9.59 4.42 0.24
CA GLY A 85 -10.50 5.06 -0.72
C GLY A 85 -11.65 4.13 -1.17
N ASP A 86 -12.12 4.31 -2.41
CA ASP A 86 -13.27 3.59 -2.97
C ASP A 86 -12.90 2.17 -3.43
N VAL A 87 -12.48 1.34 -2.48
CA VAL A 87 -12.06 -0.05 -2.73
C VAL A 87 -13.29 -0.96 -2.72
N LEU A 88 -13.60 -1.60 -3.86
CA LEU A 88 -14.66 -2.61 -3.87
C LEU A 88 -14.21 -3.88 -3.15
N ILE A 89 -15.03 -4.31 -2.20
CA ILE A 89 -14.92 -5.61 -1.54
C ILE A 89 -14.85 -6.77 -2.56
N ASP A 90 -15.54 -6.68 -3.70
CA ASP A 90 -15.47 -7.71 -4.76
C ASP A 90 -14.09 -7.84 -5.42
N LEU A 91 -13.27 -6.78 -5.44
CA LEU A 91 -11.90 -6.82 -5.98
C LEU A 91 -10.86 -7.27 -4.94
N VAL A 92 -11.24 -7.33 -3.65
CA VAL A 92 -10.38 -7.86 -2.58
C VAL A 92 -10.02 -9.32 -2.84
N PHE A 93 -10.88 -10.09 -3.51
CA PHE A 93 -10.58 -11.46 -3.91
C PHE A 93 -9.46 -11.57 -4.95
N PHE A 94 -9.26 -10.57 -5.81
CA PHE A 94 -8.11 -10.53 -6.72
C PHE A 94 -6.81 -10.19 -5.98
N MET A 95 -6.85 -9.27 -5.00
CA MET A 95 -5.68 -8.93 -4.16
C MET A 95 -5.22 -10.10 -3.30
N ARG A 96 -6.11 -11.04 -2.96
CA ARG A 96 -5.79 -12.24 -2.18
C ARG A 96 -4.88 -13.26 -2.92
N ARG A 97 -4.70 -13.11 -4.24
CA ARG A 97 -3.88 -14.00 -5.07
C ARG A 97 -2.47 -13.46 -5.36
N CYS A 98 -2.15 -12.25 -4.89
CA CYS A 98 -0.86 -11.57 -5.12
C CYS A 98 0.06 -11.66 -3.89
#